data_AF-A0A9D5V8U7-F1
#
_entry.id   AF-A0A9D5V8U7-F1
#
_cell.length_a   1.000
_cell.length_b   1.000
_cell.length_c   1.000
_cell.angle_alpha   90.00
_cell.angle_beta   90.00
_cell.angle_gamma   90.00
#
_symmetry.space_group_name_H-M   'P 1'
#
loop_
_entity.id
_entity.type
_entity.pdbx_description
1 polymer ?
#
loop_
_entity_poly.entity_id
_entity_poly.type
_entity_poly.pdbx_seq_one_letter_code
_entity_poly.pdbx_strand_id
1 'polypeptide(L)'
;MTADLRAQIITEARTWIGTPYHHNAKVKGVGVDCVQFIIAVYDACGLTFVGDADYPHDWHLHRSEERYLNGVSRYGRKVDQPDPGDLALFKFGRCVSHAGLVLPDGAGIIHSYLGNGVVISSLTNHRLAGRLHSFWSVIP
;
A
#
# COMPACT_ATOMS: atom_id res chain seq x y z
N MET A 1 -21.18 -9.08 -1.98
CA MET A 1 -20.49 -9.13 -0.68
C MET A 1 -19.02 -8.73 -0.79
N THR A 2 -18.24 -9.18 -1.78
CA THR A 2 -16.84 -8.72 -2.03
C THR A 2 -16.73 -7.40 -2.78
N ALA A 3 -17.59 -7.15 -3.78
CA ALA A 3 -17.60 -5.87 -4.52
C ALA A 3 -17.90 -4.66 -3.60
N ASP A 4 -18.74 -4.86 -2.58
CA ASP A 4 -19.08 -3.86 -1.57
C ASP A 4 -17.87 -3.55 -0.67
N LEU A 5 -17.17 -4.59 -0.19
CA LEU A 5 -15.94 -4.44 0.60
C LEU A 5 -14.82 -3.71 -0.17
N ARG A 6 -14.62 -4.03 -1.44
CA ARG A 6 -13.65 -3.32 -2.31
C ARG A 6 -13.97 -1.84 -2.43
N ALA A 7 -15.26 -1.50 -2.61
CA ALA A 7 -15.71 -0.12 -2.66
C ALA A 7 -15.52 0.61 -1.32
N GLN A 8 -15.75 -0.08 -0.19
CA GLN A 8 -15.52 0.44 1.16
C GLN A 8 -14.04 0.76 1.40
N ILE A 9 -13.13 -0.16 1.03
CA ILE A 9 -11.68 0.06 1.10
C ILE A 9 -11.26 1.31 0.35
N ILE A 10 -11.72 1.47 -0.90
CA ILE A 10 -11.37 2.62 -1.72
C ILE A 10 -11.98 3.91 -1.16
N THR A 11 -13.19 3.85 -0.65
CA THR A 11 -13.86 4.99 -0.02
C THR A 11 -13.10 5.43 1.22
N GLU A 12 -12.74 4.49 2.11
CA GLU A 12 -11.96 4.77 3.29
C GLU A 12 -10.58 5.33 2.92
N ALA A 13 -9.86 4.69 2.00
CA ALA A 13 -8.56 5.14 1.52
C ALA A 13 -8.57 6.60 1.02
N ARG A 14 -9.64 7.02 0.34
CA ARG A 14 -9.79 8.41 -0.13
C ARG A 14 -9.88 9.41 1.01
N THR A 15 -10.42 9.03 2.17
CA THR A 15 -10.52 9.93 3.33
C THR A 15 -9.15 10.27 3.96
N TRP A 16 -8.11 9.51 3.63
CA TRP A 16 -6.75 9.76 4.11
C TRP A 16 -5.97 10.73 3.25
N ILE A 17 -6.42 11.03 2.03
CA ILE A 17 -5.71 11.90 1.08
C ILE A 17 -5.36 13.24 1.75
N GLY A 18 -4.09 13.65 1.63
CA GLY A 18 -3.56 14.85 2.29
C GLY A 18 -2.95 14.59 3.67
N THR A 19 -3.10 13.40 4.25
CA THR A 19 -2.37 13.02 5.48
C THR A 19 -0.87 13.02 5.21
N PRO A 20 -0.04 13.78 5.95
CA PRO A 20 1.41 13.81 5.74
C PRO A 20 2.08 12.45 5.91
N TYR A 21 3.24 12.28 5.29
CA TYR A 21 4.05 11.08 5.52
C TYR A 21 4.78 11.19 6.85
N HIS A 22 4.65 10.17 7.71
CA HIS A 22 5.49 10.02 8.89
C HIS A 22 5.77 8.54 9.11
N HIS A 23 7.06 8.18 9.18
CA HIS A 23 7.50 6.80 9.40
C HIS A 23 6.95 6.25 10.71
N ASN A 24 6.46 5.01 10.70
CA ASN A 24 5.84 4.31 11.84
C ASN A 24 4.64 5.04 12.48
N ALA A 25 3.97 5.94 11.76
CA ALA A 25 2.77 6.62 12.24
C ALA A 25 1.49 6.03 11.62
N LYS A 26 0.38 6.07 12.36
CA LYS A 26 -0.94 5.63 11.91
C LYS A 26 -2.04 6.62 12.35
N VAL A 27 -1.89 7.90 12.05
CA VAL A 27 -2.80 8.97 12.50
C VAL A 27 -3.28 9.82 11.32
N LYS A 28 -4.56 9.70 10.96
CA LYS A 28 -5.19 10.43 9.85
C LYS A 28 -5.05 11.95 10.04
N GLY A 29 -4.68 12.66 8.97
CA GLY A 29 -4.44 14.10 8.98
C GLY A 29 -3.15 14.57 9.65
N VAL A 30 -2.42 13.70 10.37
CA VAL A 30 -1.20 14.06 11.10
C VAL A 30 0.04 13.38 10.51
N GLY A 31 -0.02 12.08 10.28
CA GLY A 31 1.14 11.32 9.85
C GLY A 31 0.82 9.84 9.61
N VAL A 32 1.21 9.33 8.44
CA VAL A 32 1.10 7.90 8.13
C VAL A 32 2.16 7.45 7.11
N ASP A 33 2.76 6.27 7.29
CA ASP A 33 3.64 5.68 6.26
C ASP A 33 2.86 4.74 5.30
N CYS A 34 3.56 4.11 4.36
CA CYS A 34 2.92 3.28 3.35
C CYS A 34 2.30 1.98 3.92
N VAL A 35 2.95 1.33 4.88
CA VAL A 35 2.44 0.10 5.53
C VAL A 35 1.26 0.44 6.42
N GLN A 36 1.46 1.42 7.31
CA GLN A 36 0.49 1.84 8.29
C GLN A 36 -0.78 2.40 7.64
N PHE A 37 -0.65 3.04 6.48
CA PHE A 37 -1.79 3.49 5.68
C PHE A 37 -2.66 2.30 5.23
N ILE A 38 -2.05 1.24 4.68
CA ILE A 38 -2.79 0.05 4.24
C ILE A 38 -3.42 -0.66 5.44
N ILE A 39 -2.68 -0.83 6.53
CA ILE A 39 -3.19 -1.42 7.78
C ILE A 39 -4.39 -0.61 8.28
N ALA A 40 -4.30 0.72 8.33
CA ALA A 40 -5.38 1.57 8.83
C ALA A 40 -6.66 1.46 7.99
N VAL A 41 -6.53 1.45 6.66
CA VAL A 41 -7.67 1.32 5.75
C VAL A 41 -8.34 -0.05 5.92
N TYR A 42 -7.54 -1.12 5.99
CA TYR A 42 -8.08 -2.47 6.17
C TYR A 42 -8.71 -2.67 7.55
N ASP A 43 -8.07 -2.19 8.62
CA ASP A 43 -8.62 -2.21 9.99
C ASP A 43 -10.01 -1.54 10.01
N ALA A 44 -10.15 -0.36 9.38
CA ALA A 44 -11.41 0.37 9.31
C ALA A 44 -12.50 -0.35 8.49
N CYS A 45 -12.12 -1.23 7.57
CA CYS A 45 -13.04 -2.09 6.83
C CYS A 45 -13.25 -3.48 7.48
N GLY A 46 -12.75 -3.70 8.70
CA GLY A 46 -12.89 -4.97 9.42
C GLY A 46 -11.99 -6.09 8.91
N LEU A 47 -10.95 -5.77 8.14
CA LEU A 47 -9.96 -6.72 7.64
C LEU A 47 -8.71 -6.68 8.51
N THR A 48 -8.28 -7.83 9.00
CA THR A 48 -7.01 -7.94 9.74
C THR A 48 -5.86 -8.18 8.75
N PHE A 49 -5.06 -7.14 8.48
CA PHE A 49 -3.84 -7.28 7.71
C PHE A 49 -2.62 -7.11 8.62
N VAL A 50 -1.81 -8.17 8.74
CA VAL A 50 -0.59 -8.15 9.55
C VAL A 50 0.61 -7.96 8.64
N GLY A 51 0.82 -6.71 8.21
CA GLY A 51 2.13 -6.29 7.71
C GLY A 51 3.10 -6.17 8.89
N ASP A 52 4.39 -6.41 8.65
CA ASP A 52 5.44 -6.13 9.64
C ASP A 52 5.51 -4.61 9.83
N ALA A 53 4.79 -4.11 10.83
CA ALA A 53 4.49 -2.69 11.01
C ALA A 53 5.62 -1.90 11.69
N ASP A 54 6.63 -2.61 12.19
CA ASP A 54 7.83 -2.04 12.78
C ASP A 54 9.05 -2.42 11.94
N TYR A 55 9.53 -1.47 11.15
CA TYR A 55 10.71 -1.65 10.32
C TYR A 55 11.60 -0.41 10.35
N PRO A 56 12.93 -0.56 10.26
CA PRO A 56 13.83 0.60 10.13
C PRO A 56 13.57 1.33 8.82
N HIS A 57 13.51 2.67 8.82
CA HIS A 57 13.14 3.46 7.64
C HIS A 57 13.99 3.16 6.38
N ASP A 58 15.30 2.96 6.53
CA ASP A 58 16.27 2.78 5.43
C ASP A 58 16.65 1.32 5.14
N TRP A 59 15.96 0.35 5.76
CA TRP A 59 16.32 -1.06 5.70
C TRP A 59 16.48 -1.58 4.26
N HIS A 60 15.59 -1.14 3.36
CA HIS A 60 15.54 -1.54 1.95
C HIS A 60 16.71 -1.01 1.11
N LEU A 61 17.47 -0.03 1.62
CA LEU A 61 18.68 0.48 0.97
C LEU A 61 19.89 -0.43 1.23
N HIS A 62 19.90 -1.12 2.36
CA HIS A 62 21.06 -1.85 2.87
C HIS A 62 20.85 -3.37 2.94
N ARG A 63 19.60 -3.84 2.93
CA ARG A 63 19.22 -5.26 3.02
C ARG A 63 18.34 -5.66 1.83
N SER A 64 18.42 -6.94 1.47
CA SER A 64 17.61 -7.54 0.38
C SER A 64 16.54 -8.50 0.89
N GLU A 65 16.31 -8.55 2.21
CA GLU A 65 15.29 -9.41 2.81
C GLU A 65 13.91 -8.98 2.31
N GLU A 66 13.05 -9.88 1.84
CA GLU A 66 11.77 -9.46 1.24
C GLU A 66 10.67 -9.29 2.31
N ARG A 67 10.91 -8.50 3.37
CA ARG A 67 9.99 -8.36 4.52
C ARG A 67 8.57 -7.96 4.13
N TYR A 68 8.45 -6.90 3.33
CA TYR A 68 7.15 -6.38 2.90
C TYR A 68 6.39 -7.42 2.07
N LEU A 69 7.09 -8.01 1.08
CA LEU A 69 6.51 -9.01 0.19
C LEU A 69 6.13 -10.28 0.95
N ASN A 70 6.94 -10.72 1.92
CA ASN A 70 6.65 -11.87 2.78
C ASN A 70 5.42 -11.62 3.67
N GLY A 71 5.25 -10.39 4.18
CA GLY A 71 4.04 -9.99 4.89
C GLY A 71 2.80 -10.10 4.00
N VAL A 72 2.84 -9.49 2.81
CA VAL A 72 1.72 -9.54 1.87
C VAL A 72 1.41 -10.97 1.40
N SER A 73 2.44 -11.77 1.10
CA SER A 73 2.26 -13.12 0.57
C SER A 73 1.71 -14.13 1.57
N ARG A 74 1.85 -13.86 2.87
CA ARG A 74 1.27 -14.66 3.94
C ARG A 74 -0.25 -14.53 4.03
N TYR A 75 -0.79 -13.37 3.66
CA TYR A 75 -2.22 -13.03 3.81
C TYR A 75 -2.95 -12.82 2.48
N GLY A 76 -2.22 -12.79 1.37
CA GLY A 76 -2.77 -12.53 0.05
C GLY A 76 -2.33 -13.53 -1.00
N ARG A 77 -2.95 -13.41 -2.17
CA ARG A 77 -2.58 -14.13 -3.39
C ARG A 77 -2.08 -13.15 -4.43
N LYS A 78 -1.04 -13.54 -5.16
CA LYS A 78 -0.57 -12.78 -6.31
C LYS A 78 -1.64 -12.80 -7.41
N VAL A 79 -1.83 -11.69 -8.09
CA VAL A 79 -2.78 -11.55 -9.21
C VAL A 79 -2.11 -10.89 -10.40
N ASP A 80 -2.51 -11.28 -11.61
CA ASP A 80 -2.01 -10.67 -12.84
C ASP A 80 -2.86 -9.47 -13.28
N GLN A 81 -4.18 -9.55 -13.02
CA GLN A 81 -5.15 -8.50 -13.27
C GLN A 81 -5.71 -8.03 -11.92
N PRO A 82 -5.26 -6.87 -11.40
CA PRO A 82 -5.73 -6.39 -10.11
C PRO A 82 -7.14 -5.85 -10.20
N ASP A 83 -7.91 -6.11 -9.15
CA ASP A 83 -9.19 -5.46 -8.90
C ASP A 83 -9.01 -4.21 -8.03
N PRO A 84 -10.00 -3.30 -7.96
CA PRO A 84 -9.93 -2.13 -7.09
C PRO A 84 -9.79 -2.54 -5.63
N GLY A 85 -8.86 -1.89 -4.92
CA GLY A 85 -8.51 -2.21 -3.52
C GLY A 85 -7.44 -3.29 -3.37
N ASP A 86 -7.01 -3.94 -4.46
CA ASP A 86 -5.82 -4.79 -4.45
C ASP A 86 -4.55 -3.95 -4.23
N LEU A 87 -3.47 -4.62 -3.83
CA LEU A 87 -2.17 -3.99 -3.59
C LEU A 87 -1.31 -4.03 -4.84
N ALA A 88 -0.76 -2.87 -5.20
CA ALA A 88 0.39 -2.77 -6.10
C ALA A 88 1.66 -2.65 -5.27
N LEU A 89 2.59 -3.59 -5.41
CA LEU A 89 3.86 -3.60 -4.69
C LEU A 89 4.99 -3.05 -5.56
N PHE A 90 5.86 -2.25 -4.95
CA PHE A 90 6.97 -1.58 -5.62
C PHE A 90 8.30 -1.87 -4.93
N LYS A 91 9.33 -2.01 -5.77
CA LYS A 91 10.71 -2.18 -5.33
C LYS A 91 11.41 -0.82 -5.27
N PHE A 92 11.82 -0.42 -4.07
CA PHE A 92 12.74 0.71 -3.87
C PHE A 92 14.03 0.20 -3.22
N GLY A 93 15.17 0.57 -3.80
CA GLY A 93 16.46 0.01 -3.38
C GLY A 93 16.58 -1.46 -3.76
N ARG A 94 16.82 -2.33 -2.77
CA ARG A 94 17.22 -3.72 -2.99
C ARG A 94 16.07 -4.73 -2.97
N CYS A 95 14.92 -4.38 -2.40
CA CYS A 95 13.78 -5.27 -2.15
C CYS A 95 12.44 -4.52 -2.25
N VAL A 96 11.33 -5.26 -2.19
CA VAL A 96 9.98 -4.69 -2.10
C VAL A 96 9.82 -3.96 -0.77
N SER A 97 9.43 -2.69 -0.83
CA SER A 97 9.44 -1.79 0.34
C SER A 97 8.35 -0.71 0.30
N HIS A 98 7.48 -0.74 -0.71
CA HIS A 98 6.42 0.23 -0.87
C HIS A 98 5.18 -0.43 -1.49
N ALA A 99 3.99 0.05 -1.14
CA ALA A 99 2.75 -0.38 -1.75
C ALA A 99 1.72 0.74 -1.89
N GLY A 100 0.68 0.47 -2.68
CA GLY A 100 -0.51 1.30 -2.76
C GLY A 100 -1.74 0.48 -3.16
N LEU A 101 -2.91 1.03 -2.90
CA LEU A 101 -4.20 0.45 -3.24
C LEU A 101 -4.59 0.82 -4.66
N VAL A 102 -4.85 -0.17 -5.52
CA VAL A 102 -5.26 0.00 -6.91
C VAL A 102 -6.63 0.66 -7.00
N LEU A 103 -6.73 1.70 -7.83
CA LEU A 103 -7.97 2.45 -8.05
C LEU A 103 -8.88 1.75 -9.09
N PRO A 104 -10.18 2.11 -9.14
CA PRO A 104 -11.15 1.58 -10.10
C PRO A 104 -10.76 1.68 -11.58
N ASP A 105 -9.91 2.63 -11.94
CA ASP A 105 -9.44 2.82 -13.31
C ASP A 105 -8.33 1.82 -13.71
N GLY A 106 -7.81 1.02 -12.77
CA GLY A 106 -6.70 0.09 -12.98
C GLY A 106 -5.35 0.75 -13.31
N ALA A 107 -5.28 2.07 -13.37
CA ALA A 107 -4.12 2.84 -13.82
C ALA A 107 -3.53 3.72 -12.72
N GLY A 108 -4.29 3.97 -11.65
CA GLY A 108 -3.88 4.74 -10.48
C GLY A 108 -3.83 3.92 -9.20
N ILE A 109 -3.12 4.46 -8.22
CA ILE A 109 -3.09 3.95 -6.84
C ILE A 109 -3.32 5.09 -5.85
N ILE A 110 -3.82 4.75 -4.66
CA ILE A 110 -3.70 5.58 -3.46
C ILE A 110 -2.59 5.01 -2.59
N HIS A 111 -1.64 5.85 -2.16
CA HIS A 111 -0.52 5.44 -1.32
C HIS A 111 -0.02 6.59 -0.45
N SER A 112 0.58 6.28 0.71
CA SER A 112 1.38 7.27 1.46
C SER A 112 2.82 7.24 0.95
N TYR A 113 3.30 8.35 0.39
CA TYR A 113 4.64 8.43 -0.21
C TYR A 113 5.54 9.40 0.55
N LEU A 114 6.79 9.02 0.76
CA LEU A 114 7.79 9.83 1.46
C LEU A 114 7.89 11.24 0.83
N GLY A 115 7.71 12.27 1.66
CA GLY A 115 7.72 13.68 1.25
C GLY A 115 6.41 14.22 0.67
N ASN A 116 5.40 13.38 0.44
CA ASN A 116 4.11 13.78 -0.13
C ASN A 116 2.91 13.42 0.74
N GLY A 117 3.04 12.40 1.60
CA GLY A 117 1.90 11.85 2.33
C GLY A 117 0.98 11.04 1.43
N VAL A 118 -0.28 10.92 1.84
CA VAL A 118 -1.29 10.13 1.13
C VAL A 118 -1.79 10.88 -0.10
N VAL A 119 -1.51 10.32 -1.27
CA VAL A 119 -1.81 10.92 -2.57
C VAL A 119 -2.32 9.88 -3.56
N ILE A 120 -2.93 10.34 -4.66
CA ILE A 120 -3.20 9.53 -5.83
C ILE A 120 -2.05 9.69 -6.82
N SER A 121 -1.52 8.56 -7.29
CA SER A 121 -0.47 8.52 -8.32
C SER A 121 -0.86 7.55 -9.43
N SER A 122 -0.57 7.90 -10.68
CA SER A 122 -0.57 6.89 -11.76
C SER A 122 0.56 5.88 -11.53
N LEU A 123 0.32 4.61 -11.89
CA LEU A 123 1.35 3.55 -11.88
C LEU A 123 2.57 3.91 -12.75
N THR A 124 2.39 4.75 -13.77
CA THR A 124 3.45 5.21 -14.67
C THR A 124 4.05 6.57 -14.28
N ASN A 125 3.64 7.15 -13.15
CA ASN A 125 4.25 8.36 -12.61
C ASN A 125 5.77 8.16 -12.50
N HIS A 126 6.59 9.17 -12.85
CA HIS A 126 8.06 9.11 -12.81
C HIS A 126 8.65 8.55 -11.50
N ARG A 127 7.95 8.72 -10.36
CA ARG A 127 8.37 8.20 -9.05
C ARG A 127 8.10 6.71 -8.84
N LEU A 128 7.23 6.12 -9.64
CA LEU A 128 6.83 4.70 -9.60
C LEU A 128 7.23 3.93 -10.86
N ALA A 129 7.47 4.64 -11.96
CA ALA A 129 7.83 4.09 -13.25
C ALA A 129 9.04 3.15 -13.14
N GLY A 130 8.89 1.94 -13.69
CA GLY A 130 9.90 0.88 -13.66
C GLY A 130 10.11 0.20 -12.30
N ARG A 131 9.33 0.56 -11.27
CA ARG A 131 9.46 -0.01 -9.91
C ARG A 131 8.35 -0.98 -9.52
N LEU A 132 7.26 -1.04 -10.30
CA LEU A 132 6.17 -1.99 -10.07
C LEU A 132 6.72 -3.41 -10.15
N HIS A 133 6.49 -4.18 -9.08
CA HIS A 133 7.00 -5.54 -8.94
C HIS A 133 5.89 -6.59 -9.11
N SER A 134 4.74 -6.42 -8.45
CA SER A 134 3.62 -7.35 -8.53
C SER A 134 2.32 -6.77 -7.96
N PHE A 135 1.20 -7.39 -8.32
CA PHE A 135 -0.11 -7.13 -7.71
C PHE A 135 -0.56 -8.26 -6.81
N TRP A 136 -1.30 -7.93 -5.75
CA TRP A 136 -1.77 -8.88 -4.74
C TRP A 136 -3.19 -8.56 -4.26
N SER A 137 -4.03 -9.58 -4.20
CA SER A 137 -5.33 -9.52 -3.53
C SER A 137 -5.18 -10.10 -2.13
N VAL A 138 -5.44 -9.26 -1.13
CA VAL A 138 -5.51 -9.64 0.30
C VAL A 138 -6.95 -9.63 0.83
N ILE A 139 -7.89 -9.41 -0.09
CA ILE A 139 -9.33 -9.45 0.16
C ILE A 139 -9.80 -10.90 -0.08
N PRO A 140 -10.57 -11.49 0.85
CA PRO A 140 -11.05 -12.88 0.76
C PRO A 140 -12.05 -13.11 -0.37
#